data_AF-A0A0F8ZJ21-F1
#
_entry.id   AF-A0A0F8ZJ21-F1
#
_cell.length_a   1.000
_cell.length_b   1.000
_cell.length_c   1.000
_cell.angle_alpha   90.00
_cell.angle_beta   90.00
_cell.angle_gamma   90.00
#
_symmetry.space_group_name_H-M   'P 1'
#
loop_
_entity.id
_entity.type
_entity.pdbx_description
1 polymer ?
#
loop_
_entity_poly.entity_id
_entity_poly.type
_entity_poly.pdbx_seq_one_letter_code
_entity_poly.pdbx_strand_id
1 'polypeptide(L)'
;PFTNKFRHSTANPLHLDLLIIDEASMVDLSLMAKLIEALPAHARLILLGDKDQLASVDTGSVMSDLCQGLVLDQTPSYSVERCAELNQLCFNGADKLQSNPSDFKLADCIAFLQHSYRFDAKSGIGQLAQAVNTNNSGKLNYVEQEVNSGAFKDVIFDYDLVSQPLDKLVQSAASKYAEYLQLIAQQATCAAVHKAFASYQLLAAVREGDYGVNNLNHRIEKQLAQQGLITLNPDQRHYVGMPIMIAQNDYQLKLFNGDIGILMLDENGQLKAVFIDEQGSERAFSPARLPAHDKVYVMTIHKSQGSEFTYTAMVLPPANQATAGINRQLVYTGITRAKNTFELVADKKVLLMAMNKSVSRASGLYERLT
;
A
#
# COMPACT_ATOMS: atom_id res chain seq x y z
N PRO A 1 -6.14 -13.22 -23.74
CA PRO A 1 -6.23 -12.97 -22.28
C PRO A 1 -6.52 -14.22 -21.42
N PHE A 2 -6.99 -15.34 -21.99
CA PHE A 2 -7.42 -16.55 -21.25
C PHE A 2 -6.39 -17.68 -21.20
N THR A 3 -5.14 -17.45 -21.60
CA THR A 3 -4.09 -18.46 -21.49
C THR A 3 -3.17 -18.09 -20.33
N ASN A 4 -3.00 -18.96 -19.34
CA ASN A 4 -1.99 -18.86 -18.27
C ASN A 4 -0.53 -18.96 -18.78
N LYS A 5 -0.32 -18.72 -20.08
CA LYS A 5 0.93 -18.83 -20.81
C LYS A 5 1.59 -17.46 -20.88
N PHE A 6 2.75 -17.35 -20.27
CA PHE A 6 3.63 -16.20 -20.42
C PHE A 6 4.43 -16.33 -21.72
N ARG A 7 4.79 -15.19 -22.32
CA ARG A 7 5.68 -15.17 -23.50
C ARG A 7 7.05 -15.74 -23.17
N HIS A 8 7.55 -15.48 -21.96
CA HIS A 8 8.83 -15.97 -21.47
C HIS A 8 8.64 -17.18 -20.57
N SER A 9 9.56 -18.14 -20.69
CA SER A 9 9.58 -19.43 -20.00
C SER A 9 10.97 -20.05 -20.12
N THR A 10 11.18 -21.26 -19.64
CA THR A 10 12.44 -21.99 -19.81
C THR A 10 12.85 -22.16 -21.27
N ALA A 11 11.88 -22.27 -22.20
CA ALA A 11 12.15 -22.39 -23.63
C ALA A 11 12.36 -21.03 -24.34
N ASN A 12 11.98 -19.93 -23.68
CA ASN A 12 12.18 -18.57 -24.18
C ASN A 12 12.53 -17.65 -23.01
N PRO A 13 13.79 -17.71 -22.50
CA PRO A 13 14.19 -16.94 -21.32
C PRO A 13 14.04 -15.43 -21.52
N LEU A 14 14.11 -14.69 -20.42
CA LEU A 14 14.23 -13.24 -20.43
C LEU A 14 15.60 -12.83 -20.97
N HIS A 15 15.66 -11.71 -21.68
CA HIS A 15 16.90 -11.18 -22.27
C HIS A 15 17.47 -10.10 -21.32
N LEU A 16 18.06 -10.54 -20.20
CA LEU A 16 18.60 -9.66 -19.16
C LEU A 16 19.71 -10.34 -18.36
N ASP A 17 20.61 -9.55 -17.78
CA ASP A 17 21.67 -10.01 -16.85
C ASP A 17 21.29 -9.79 -15.37
N LEU A 18 20.36 -8.87 -15.10
CA LEU A 18 19.92 -8.48 -13.77
C LEU A 18 18.43 -8.17 -13.81
N LEU A 19 17.67 -8.79 -12.92
CA LEU A 19 16.28 -8.48 -12.66
C LEU A 19 16.13 -7.98 -11.23
N ILE A 20 15.55 -6.80 -11.07
CA ILE A 20 15.18 -6.23 -9.77
C ILE A 20 13.67 -6.20 -9.71
N ILE A 21 13.11 -6.75 -8.64
CA ILE A 21 11.67 -6.73 -8.37
C ILE A 21 11.45 -5.95 -7.11
N ASP A 22 10.79 -4.80 -7.27
CA ASP A 22 10.27 -4.04 -6.14
C ASP A 22 8.90 -4.57 -5.71
N GLU A 23 8.53 -4.33 -4.45
CA GLU A 23 7.29 -4.81 -3.83
C GLU A 23 7.07 -6.33 -3.96
N ALA A 24 8.15 -7.12 -3.81
CA ALA A 24 8.12 -8.57 -3.94
C ALA A 24 7.25 -9.28 -2.88
N SER A 25 6.80 -8.58 -1.83
CA SER A 25 5.76 -9.04 -0.89
C SER A 25 4.42 -9.35 -1.58
N MET A 26 4.14 -8.70 -2.72
CA MET A 26 2.95 -8.90 -3.53
C MET A 26 3.04 -10.09 -4.50
N VAL A 27 4.22 -10.70 -4.65
CA VAL A 27 4.43 -11.80 -5.60
C VAL A 27 4.01 -13.13 -4.97
N ASP A 28 3.02 -13.79 -5.57
CA ASP A 28 2.61 -15.13 -5.15
C ASP A 28 3.60 -16.21 -5.60
N LEU A 29 3.45 -17.42 -5.04
CA LEU A 29 4.34 -18.55 -5.30
C LEU A 29 4.31 -19.01 -6.76
N SER A 30 3.15 -18.97 -7.42
CA SER A 30 2.98 -19.41 -8.81
C SER A 30 3.65 -18.44 -9.78
N LEU A 31 3.50 -17.13 -9.56
CA LEU A 31 4.17 -16.10 -10.34
C LEU A 31 5.68 -16.15 -10.16
N MET A 32 6.16 -16.32 -8.92
CA MET A 32 7.58 -16.48 -8.64
C MET A 32 8.17 -17.72 -9.34
N ALA A 33 7.49 -18.86 -9.31
CA ALA A 33 7.96 -20.07 -9.98
C ALA A 33 8.13 -19.86 -11.49
N LYS A 34 7.10 -19.28 -12.15
CA LYS A 34 7.16 -18.97 -13.60
C LYS A 34 8.23 -17.94 -13.94
N LEU A 35 8.47 -16.99 -13.04
CA LEU A 35 9.53 -16.00 -13.20
C LEU A 35 10.90 -16.68 -13.15
N ILE A 36 11.16 -17.52 -12.15
CA ILE A 36 12.42 -18.26 -12.01
C ILE A 36 12.66 -19.14 -13.23
N GLU A 37 11.63 -19.84 -13.73
CA GLU A 37 11.70 -20.63 -14.96
C GLU A 37 12.08 -19.82 -16.20
N ALA A 38 11.74 -18.53 -16.23
CA ALA A 38 12.02 -17.61 -17.32
C ALA A 38 13.36 -16.89 -17.18
N LEU A 39 14.05 -16.98 -16.04
CA LEU A 39 15.35 -16.32 -15.86
C LEU A 39 16.45 -17.11 -16.60
N PRO A 40 17.34 -16.44 -17.36
CA PRO A 40 18.48 -17.11 -17.93
C PRO A 40 19.48 -17.48 -16.82
N ALA A 41 20.23 -18.57 -17.00
CA ALA A 41 21.11 -19.12 -15.95
C ALA A 41 22.21 -18.16 -15.46
N HIS A 42 22.56 -17.13 -16.24
CA HIS A 42 23.55 -16.11 -15.86
C HIS A 42 22.94 -14.91 -15.14
N ALA A 43 21.61 -14.77 -15.10
CA ALA A 43 20.97 -13.60 -14.53
C ALA A 43 21.04 -13.59 -13.01
N ARG A 44 21.17 -12.39 -12.45
CA ARG A 44 20.99 -12.12 -11.02
C ARG A 44 19.56 -11.66 -10.75
N LEU A 45 18.96 -12.15 -9.68
CA LEU A 45 17.65 -11.73 -9.19
C LEU A 45 17.81 -11.00 -7.85
N ILE A 46 17.27 -9.79 -7.76
CA ILE A 46 17.17 -9.03 -6.52
C ILE A 46 15.69 -8.82 -6.20
N LEU A 47 15.27 -9.28 -5.02
CA LEU A 47 13.92 -9.08 -4.50
C LEU A 47 13.97 -8.00 -3.42
N LEU A 48 13.18 -6.95 -3.60
CA LEU A 48 12.99 -5.87 -2.64
C LEU A 48 11.57 -5.93 -2.14
N GLY A 49 11.37 -5.76 -0.84
CA GLY A 49 10.04 -5.68 -0.26
C GLY A 49 10.06 -5.73 1.24
N ASP A 50 8.88 -5.57 1.81
CA ASP A 50 8.66 -5.53 3.25
C ASP A 50 7.99 -6.82 3.71
N LYS A 51 8.65 -7.55 4.61
CA LYS A 51 8.15 -8.83 5.14
C LYS A 51 6.86 -8.68 5.97
N ASP A 52 6.60 -7.48 6.49
CA ASP A 52 5.50 -7.21 7.42
C ASP A 52 4.29 -6.55 6.72
N GLN A 53 4.43 -6.20 5.45
CA GLN A 53 3.31 -5.76 4.61
C GLN A 53 2.36 -6.91 4.25
N LEU A 54 1.19 -6.53 3.74
CA LEU A 54 0.22 -7.47 3.18
C LEU A 54 0.86 -8.35 2.11
N ALA A 55 0.82 -9.67 2.34
CA ALA A 55 1.24 -10.66 1.36
C ALA A 55 0.32 -10.63 0.13
N SER A 56 0.80 -11.21 -0.98
CA SER A 56 0.01 -11.42 -2.20
C SER A 56 -1.40 -11.96 -1.92
N VAL A 57 -2.39 -11.56 -2.71
CA VAL A 57 -3.79 -12.03 -2.56
C VAL A 57 -3.91 -13.53 -2.85
N ASP A 58 -3.07 -14.07 -3.73
CA ASP A 58 -3.05 -15.48 -4.14
C ASP A 58 -2.25 -16.37 -3.17
N THR A 59 -2.25 -17.69 -3.39
CA THR A 59 -1.71 -18.68 -2.42
C THR A 59 -0.19 -18.65 -2.28
N GLY A 60 0.29 -18.81 -1.04
CA GLY A 60 1.71 -18.76 -0.67
C GLY A 60 2.22 -17.33 -0.44
N SER A 61 3.32 -17.17 0.29
CA SER A 61 3.98 -15.88 0.46
C SER A 61 5.48 -16.09 0.41
N VAL A 62 6.07 -15.93 -0.77
CA VAL A 62 7.49 -16.18 -1.00
C VAL A 62 8.34 -15.30 -0.09
N MET A 63 8.02 -14.00 0.00
CA MET A 63 8.78 -13.07 0.85
C MET A 63 8.71 -13.46 2.33
N SER A 64 7.52 -13.82 2.84
CA SER A 64 7.37 -14.22 4.24
C SER A 64 8.17 -15.48 4.57
N ASP A 65 8.21 -16.44 3.65
CA ASP A 65 8.96 -17.68 3.82
C ASP A 65 10.47 -17.42 3.76
N LEU A 66 10.94 -16.61 2.79
CA LEU A 66 12.36 -16.27 2.66
C LEU A 66 12.87 -15.44 3.85
N CYS A 67 12.02 -14.61 4.45
CA CYS A 67 12.38 -13.76 5.58
C CYS A 67 12.08 -14.40 6.95
N GLN A 68 11.74 -15.70 6.99
CA GLN A 68 11.42 -16.37 8.24
C GLN A 68 12.63 -16.37 9.20
N GLY A 69 12.36 -16.06 10.47
CA GLY A 69 13.40 -15.97 11.51
C GLY A 69 14.12 -14.64 11.59
N LEU A 70 13.88 -13.69 10.67
CA LEU A 70 14.43 -12.34 10.77
C LEU A 70 13.69 -11.52 11.83
N VAL A 71 14.44 -11.00 12.80
CA VAL A 71 13.93 -10.21 13.92
C VAL A 71 14.64 -8.86 13.95
N LEU A 72 13.89 -7.79 14.22
CA LEU A 72 14.47 -6.45 14.41
C LEU A 72 15.46 -6.44 15.58
N ASP A 73 16.49 -5.61 15.46
CA ASP A 73 17.63 -5.50 16.36
C ASP A 73 18.50 -6.78 16.45
N GLN A 74 18.30 -7.73 15.53
CA GLN A 74 19.13 -8.93 15.40
C GLN A 74 19.80 -8.97 14.03
N THR A 75 21.10 -9.25 14.01
CA THR A 75 21.83 -9.47 12.76
C THR A 75 21.36 -10.78 12.12
N PRO A 76 21.10 -10.81 10.80
CA PRO A 76 20.81 -12.07 10.10
C PRO A 76 21.96 -13.07 10.26
N SER A 77 21.61 -14.35 10.22
CA SER A 77 22.59 -15.43 10.21
C SER A 77 23.35 -15.46 8.89
N TYR A 78 24.68 -15.40 8.95
CA TYR A 78 25.57 -15.51 7.80
C TYR A 78 26.64 -16.58 8.07
N SER A 79 27.12 -17.19 6.99
CA SER A 79 28.28 -18.09 7.01
C SER A 79 29.56 -17.36 7.42
N VAL A 80 30.59 -18.15 7.76
CA VAL A 80 31.91 -17.64 8.11
C VAL A 80 32.51 -16.85 6.94
N GLU A 81 32.41 -17.40 5.73
CA GLU A 81 32.92 -16.81 4.50
C GLU A 81 32.21 -15.48 4.20
N ARG A 82 30.88 -15.44 4.33
CA ARG A 82 30.09 -14.22 4.08
C ARG A 82 30.36 -13.14 5.13
N CYS A 83 30.48 -13.50 6.40
CA CYS A 83 30.88 -12.56 7.45
C CYS A 83 32.25 -11.93 7.16
N ALA A 84 33.24 -12.74 6.79
CA ALA A 84 34.58 -12.25 6.46
C ALA A 84 34.55 -11.28 5.27
N GLU A 85 33.81 -11.62 4.21
CA GLU A 85 33.61 -10.75 3.04
C GLU A 85 32.95 -9.42 3.42
N LEU A 86 31.84 -9.45 4.15
CA LEU A 86 31.11 -8.23 4.56
C LEU A 86 31.93 -7.37 5.54
N ASN A 87 32.67 -7.97 6.47
CA ASN A 87 33.60 -7.26 7.36
C ASN A 87 34.68 -6.54 6.55
N GLN A 88 35.22 -7.19 5.53
CA GLN A 88 36.21 -6.56 4.65
C GLN A 88 35.62 -5.42 3.82
N LEU A 89 34.45 -5.62 3.20
CA LEU A 89 33.84 -4.66 2.28
C LEU A 89 33.16 -3.48 2.97
N CYS A 90 32.42 -3.74 4.04
CA CYS A 90 31.54 -2.75 4.68
C CYS A 90 32.17 -2.12 5.94
N PHE A 91 33.12 -2.80 6.58
CA PHE A 91 33.66 -2.42 7.88
C PHE A 91 35.19 -2.26 7.90
N ASN A 92 35.83 -2.11 6.73
CA ASN A 92 37.28 -1.95 6.58
C ASN A 92 38.10 -3.04 7.30
N GLY A 93 37.59 -4.28 7.28
CA GLY A 93 38.22 -5.43 7.95
C GLY A 93 37.96 -5.51 9.46
N ALA A 94 37.17 -4.60 10.04
CA ALA A 94 36.76 -4.71 11.43
C ALA A 94 35.76 -5.86 11.61
N ASP A 95 35.98 -6.67 12.65
CA ASP A 95 35.16 -7.85 12.94
C ASP A 95 33.82 -7.48 13.60
N LYS A 96 32.93 -6.89 12.79
CA LYS A 96 31.61 -6.38 13.23
C LYS A 96 30.53 -7.45 13.15
N LEU A 97 30.56 -8.26 12.11
CA LEU A 97 29.65 -9.39 11.91
C LEU A 97 30.30 -10.67 12.40
N GLN A 98 29.59 -11.39 13.27
CA GLN A 98 30.01 -12.70 13.76
C GLN A 98 29.18 -13.78 13.08
N SER A 99 29.84 -14.85 12.65
CA SER A 99 29.17 -15.99 11.99
C SER A 99 28.14 -16.60 12.92
N ASN A 100 26.96 -16.86 12.37
CA ASN A 100 25.92 -17.65 13.03
C ASN A 100 25.41 -18.67 12.01
N PRO A 101 25.81 -19.95 12.11
CA PRO A 101 25.46 -20.95 11.11
C PRO A 101 23.93 -21.11 11.03
N SER A 102 23.45 -21.25 9.80
CA SER A 102 22.04 -21.50 9.48
C SER A 102 21.97 -22.64 8.47
N ASP A 103 21.04 -23.56 8.69
CA ASP A 103 20.75 -24.63 7.72
C ASP A 103 20.02 -24.08 6.48
N PHE A 104 19.51 -22.84 6.55
CA PHE A 104 18.81 -22.19 5.45
C PHE A 104 19.78 -21.80 4.32
N LYS A 105 19.65 -22.45 3.16
CA LYS A 105 20.56 -22.34 2.00
C LYS A 105 20.71 -20.93 1.42
N LEU A 106 19.75 -20.04 1.67
CA LEU A 106 19.76 -18.66 1.17
C LEU A 106 20.12 -17.63 2.25
N ALA A 107 20.61 -18.06 3.43
CA ALA A 107 20.96 -17.16 4.53
C ALA A 107 21.96 -16.07 4.09
N ASP A 108 22.99 -16.45 3.34
CA ASP A 108 24.00 -15.53 2.79
C ASP A 108 23.50 -14.62 1.66
N CYS A 109 22.25 -14.79 1.22
CA CYS A 109 21.61 -14.03 0.16
C CYS A 109 20.57 -13.03 0.69
N ILE A 110 20.40 -12.92 2.01
CA ILE A 110 19.41 -12.05 2.64
C ILE A 110 20.12 -10.84 3.24
N ALA A 111 19.66 -9.65 2.88
CA ALA A 111 19.99 -8.42 3.61
C ALA A 111 18.73 -7.92 4.30
N PHE A 112 18.79 -7.77 5.63
CA PHE A 112 17.67 -7.23 6.41
C PHE A 112 17.96 -5.80 6.86
N LEU A 113 17.29 -4.84 6.23
CA LEU A 113 17.42 -3.42 6.55
C LEU A 113 16.52 -3.06 7.74
N GLN A 114 17.13 -2.65 8.84
CA GLN A 114 16.42 -2.48 10.13
C GLN A 114 16.19 -1.01 10.49
N HIS A 115 16.79 -0.08 9.75
CA HIS A 115 16.68 1.35 10.00
C HIS A 115 15.77 2.02 8.96
N SER A 116 14.73 2.71 9.43
CA SER A 116 13.86 3.54 8.57
C SER A 116 14.37 4.97 8.55
N TYR A 117 14.58 5.52 7.35
CA TYR A 117 14.84 6.93 7.15
C TYR A 117 13.56 7.73 6.84
N ARG A 118 12.49 7.03 6.46
CA ARG A 118 11.22 7.63 6.04
C ARG A 118 10.44 8.19 7.23
N PHE A 119 10.42 7.42 8.31
CA PHE A 119 9.83 7.84 9.57
C PHE A 119 10.97 7.99 10.55
N ASP A 120 11.12 9.18 11.14
CA ASP A 120 11.97 9.31 12.31
C ASP A 120 11.52 8.23 13.29
N ALA A 121 12.45 7.46 13.85
CA ALA A 121 12.14 6.47 14.89
C ALA A 121 11.37 7.11 16.05
N LYS A 122 11.43 8.44 16.20
CA LYS A 122 10.68 9.24 17.18
C LYS A 122 9.35 9.80 16.69
N SER A 123 8.98 9.60 15.42
CA SER A 123 7.67 10.00 14.89
C SER A 123 6.55 9.12 15.44
N GLY A 124 5.35 9.69 15.59
CA GLY A 124 4.18 8.95 16.03
C GLY A 124 3.81 7.83 15.04
N ILE A 125 3.91 8.08 13.73
CA ILE A 125 3.60 7.07 12.69
C ILE A 125 4.57 5.89 12.81
N GLY A 126 5.89 6.15 12.93
CA GLY A 126 6.90 5.11 13.09
C GLY A 126 6.70 4.28 14.36
N GLN A 127 6.43 4.95 15.49
CA GLN A 127 6.16 4.29 16.77
C GLN A 127 4.87 3.45 16.73
N LEU A 128 3.81 3.94 16.07
CA LEU A 128 2.56 3.21 15.87
C LEU A 128 2.76 1.99 14.96
N ALA A 129 3.43 2.16 13.82
CA ALA A 129 3.73 1.08 12.89
C ALA A 129 4.51 -0.04 13.60
N GLN A 130 5.53 0.32 14.39
CA GLN A 130 6.29 -0.65 15.18
C GLN A 130 5.43 -1.29 16.29
N ALA A 131 4.57 -0.54 16.98
CA ALA A 131 3.66 -1.09 17.98
C ALA A 131 2.73 -2.16 17.39
N VAL A 132 2.14 -1.88 16.22
CA VAL A 132 1.27 -2.82 15.50
C VAL A 132 2.08 -4.04 15.03
N ASN A 133 3.21 -3.81 14.36
CA ASN A 133 4.03 -4.89 13.81
C ASN A 133 4.56 -5.85 14.88
N THR A 134 5.03 -5.31 16.01
CA THR A 134 5.56 -6.11 17.13
C THR A 134 4.47 -6.66 18.07
N ASN A 135 3.19 -6.38 17.79
CA ASN A 135 2.06 -6.69 18.67
C ASN A 135 2.29 -6.20 20.11
N ASN A 136 2.83 -4.99 20.27
CA ASN A 136 3.20 -4.43 21.57
C ASN A 136 2.15 -3.42 22.04
N SER A 137 1.22 -3.88 22.90
CA SER A 137 0.16 -3.06 23.46
C SER A 137 0.67 -1.95 24.39
N GLY A 138 1.80 -2.17 25.09
CA GLY A 138 2.44 -1.15 25.92
C GLY A 138 2.93 0.02 25.07
N LYS A 139 3.55 -0.27 23.93
CA LYS A 139 4.00 0.74 22.96
C LYS A 139 2.82 1.46 22.30
N LEU A 140 1.73 0.75 21.98
CA LEU A 140 0.50 1.38 21.50
C LEU A 140 -0.06 2.39 22.53
N ASN A 141 -0.14 1.99 23.80
CA ASN A 141 -0.62 2.88 24.87
C ASN A 141 0.30 4.11 25.04
N TYR A 142 1.62 3.93 24.90
CA TYR A 142 2.57 5.05 24.88
C TYR A 142 2.27 6.01 23.73
N VAL A 143 2.09 5.51 22.50
CA VAL A 143 1.75 6.36 21.34
C VAL A 143 0.46 7.13 21.58
N GLU A 144 -0.58 6.48 22.11
CA GLU A 144 -1.85 7.16 22.45
C GLU A 144 -1.67 8.25 23.51
N GLN A 145 -0.86 8.02 24.54
CA GLN A 145 -0.56 9.02 25.56
C GLN A 145 0.16 10.24 24.96
N GLU A 146 1.15 10.01 24.09
CA GLU A 146 1.90 11.08 23.43
C GLU A 146 1.07 11.84 22.39
N VAL A 147 0.11 11.19 21.73
CA VAL A 147 -0.88 11.88 20.88
C VAL A 147 -1.78 12.77 21.75
N ASN A 148 -2.28 12.25 22.88
CA ASN A 148 -3.16 13.02 23.78
C ASN A 148 -2.43 14.18 24.47
N SER A 149 -1.13 14.07 24.74
CA SER A 149 -0.31 15.16 25.28
C SER A 149 0.09 16.19 24.22
N GLY A 150 -0.12 15.89 22.93
CA GLY A 150 0.24 16.74 21.80
C GLY A 150 1.71 16.62 21.36
N ALA A 151 2.46 15.64 21.89
CA ALA A 151 3.82 15.35 21.50
C ALA A 151 3.90 14.72 20.10
N PHE A 152 3.00 13.78 19.79
CA PHE A 152 2.83 13.23 18.44
C PHE A 152 1.68 13.94 17.73
N LYS A 153 2.02 14.71 16.69
CA LYS A 153 1.07 15.50 15.87
C LYS A 153 0.77 14.87 14.51
N ASP A 154 1.54 13.85 14.16
CA ASP A 154 1.48 13.10 12.91
C ASP A 154 0.52 11.89 12.99
N VAL A 155 -0.03 11.58 14.17
CA VAL A 155 -1.01 10.52 14.39
C VAL A 155 -2.27 11.09 15.04
N ILE A 156 -3.43 10.68 14.54
CA ILE A 156 -4.75 11.03 15.07
C ILE A 156 -5.51 9.73 15.32
N PHE A 157 -6.04 9.55 16.53
CA PHE A 157 -6.95 8.47 16.86
C PHE A 157 -8.37 8.99 16.99
N ASP A 158 -9.26 8.50 16.13
CA ASP A 158 -10.70 8.63 16.29
C ASP A 158 -11.29 7.27 16.70
N TYR A 159 -11.38 7.07 18.02
CA TYR A 159 -11.96 5.88 18.62
C TYR A 159 -13.45 6.00 18.89
N ASP A 160 -14.08 7.11 18.46
CA ASP A 160 -15.46 7.43 18.81
C ASP A 160 -16.48 6.91 17.77
N LEU A 161 -16.13 5.81 17.10
CA LEU A 161 -16.88 5.21 15.99
C LEU A 161 -18.29 4.74 16.41
N VAL A 162 -18.47 4.43 17.69
CA VAL A 162 -19.74 3.94 18.26
C VAL A 162 -20.68 5.09 18.61
N SER A 163 -20.15 6.26 18.98
CA SER A 163 -20.98 7.39 19.42
C SER A 163 -21.20 8.45 18.34
N GLN A 164 -20.35 8.50 17.32
CA GLN A 164 -20.53 9.35 16.14
C GLN A 164 -20.69 8.52 14.87
N PRO A 165 -21.75 8.75 14.07
CA PRO A 165 -21.91 8.07 12.79
C PRO A 165 -20.73 8.40 11.86
N LEU A 166 -20.51 7.51 10.89
CA LEU A 166 -19.60 7.67 9.74
C LEU A 166 -19.62 9.06 9.07
N ASP A 167 -20.66 9.85 9.32
CA ASP A 167 -20.85 11.20 8.81
C ASP A 167 -19.70 12.15 9.15
N LYS A 168 -19.09 12.06 10.34
CA LYS A 168 -17.90 12.90 10.67
C LYS A 168 -16.72 12.57 9.75
N LEU A 169 -16.45 11.28 9.55
CA LEU A 169 -15.40 10.81 8.63
C LEU A 169 -15.70 11.26 7.21
N VAL A 170 -16.94 11.08 6.74
CA VAL A 170 -17.37 11.49 5.40
C VAL A 170 -17.25 13.01 5.22
N GLN A 171 -17.64 13.80 6.22
CA GLN A 171 -17.54 15.26 6.17
C GLN A 171 -16.08 15.74 6.17
N SER A 172 -15.22 15.11 6.99
CA SER A 172 -13.77 15.38 7.00
C SER A 172 -13.15 15.05 5.64
N ALA A 173 -13.42 13.86 5.10
CA ALA A 173 -12.93 13.42 3.80
C ALA A 173 -13.42 14.33 2.67
N ALA A 174 -14.71 14.67 2.63
CA ALA A 174 -15.26 15.60 1.64
C ALA A 174 -14.61 16.98 1.72
N SER A 175 -14.35 17.50 2.92
CA SER A 175 -13.65 18.78 3.11
C SER A 175 -12.21 18.74 2.55
N LYS A 176 -11.49 17.63 2.76
CA LYS A 176 -10.15 17.43 2.18
C LYS A 176 -10.18 17.32 0.65
N TYR A 177 -11.14 16.58 0.11
CA TYR A 177 -11.33 16.46 -1.33
C TYR A 177 -11.88 17.72 -2.00
N ALA A 178 -12.50 18.64 -1.24
CA ALA A 178 -12.96 19.90 -1.78
C ALA A 178 -11.82 20.74 -2.37
N GLU A 179 -10.60 20.62 -1.85
CA GLU A 179 -9.44 21.40 -2.29
C GLU A 179 -9.13 21.18 -3.78
N TYR A 180 -9.02 19.94 -4.25
CA TYR A 180 -8.73 19.69 -5.67
C TYR A 180 -9.93 20.06 -6.57
N LEU A 181 -11.16 19.92 -6.09
CA LEU A 181 -12.36 20.32 -6.84
C LEU A 181 -12.44 21.83 -7.02
N GLN A 182 -12.06 22.60 -5.98
CA GLN A 182 -11.92 24.05 -6.08
C GLN A 182 -10.84 24.45 -7.08
N LEU A 183 -9.71 23.73 -7.13
CA LEU A 183 -8.68 23.96 -8.14
C LEU A 183 -9.20 23.69 -9.57
N ILE A 184 -10.03 22.66 -9.77
CA ILE A 184 -10.69 22.42 -11.06
C ILE A 184 -11.61 23.61 -11.41
N ALA A 185 -12.43 24.08 -10.46
CA ALA A 185 -13.32 25.23 -10.68
C ALA A 185 -12.55 26.53 -11.00
N GLN A 186 -11.34 26.68 -10.47
CA GLN A 186 -10.43 27.78 -10.73
C GLN A 186 -9.60 27.61 -12.00
N GLN A 187 -9.81 26.53 -12.77
CA GLN A 187 -9.05 26.19 -13.98
C GLN A 187 -7.53 26.09 -13.74
N ALA A 188 -7.15 25.56 -12.57
CA ALA A 188 -5.76 25.26 -12.26
C ALA A 188 -5.17 24.18 -13.19
N THR A 189 -3.85 24.06 -13.21
CA THR A 189 -3.17 23.03 -14.03
C THR A 189 -3.52 21.61 -13.56
N CYS A 190 -3.57 20.64 -14.48
CA CYS A 190 -3.87 19.25 -14.14
C CYS A 190 -2.89 18.72 -13.08
N ALA A 191 -1.60 19.08 -13.20
CA ALA A 191 -0.59 18.75 -12.19
C ALA A 191 -0.94 19.26 -10.77
N ALA A 192 -1.46 20.49 -10.64
CA ALA A 192 -1.88 21.02 -9.35
C ALA A 192 -3.10 20.27 -8.80
N VAL A 193 -4.08 19.97 -9.66
CA VAL A 193 -5.27 19.19 -9.29
C VAL A 193 -4.90 17.78 -8.81
N HIS A 194 -4.07 17.05 -9.56
CA HIS A 194 -3.63 15.71 -9.18
C HIS A 194 -2.79 15.73 -7.89
N LYS A 195 -1.92 16.73 -7.72
CA LYS A 195 -1.14 16.90 -6.49
C LYS A 195 -2.04 17.16 -5.28
N ALA A 196 -3.06 18.00 -5.42
CA ALA A 196 -4.03 18.26 -4.36
C ALA A 196 -4.85 17.01 -4.04
N PHE A 197 -5.29 16.24 -5.04
CA PHE A 197 -5.99 14.97 -4.83
C PHE A 197 -5.10 13.96 -4.08
N ALA A 198 -3.84 13.80 -4.49
CA ALA A 198 -2.89 12.87 -3.86
C ALA A 198 -2.46 13.28 -2.44
N SER A 199 -2.82 14.49 -1.98
CA SER A 199 -2.48 14.96 -0.63
C SER A 199 -3.28 14.26 0.47
N TYR A 200 -4.44 13.69 0.14
CA TYR A 200 -5.32 13.00 1.08
C TYR A 200 -5.85 11.70 0.46
N GLN A 201 -5.79 10.62 1.23
CA GLN A 201 -6.41 9.35 0.84
C GLN A 201 -7.14 8.71 2.02
N LEU A 202 -8.38 8.29 1.80
CA LEU A 202 -9.11 7.42 2.72
C LEU A 202 -8.94 5.95 2.30
N LEU A 203 -8.49 5.12 3.25
CA LEU A 203 -8.32 3.69 3.11
C LEU A 203 -9.36 2.94 3.92
N ALA A 204 -10.02 1.96 3.30
CA ALA A 204 -10.94 1.07 3.98
C ALA A 204 -10.38 -0.36 4.05
N ALA A 205 -10.61 -1.04 5.17
CA ALA A 205 -10.21 -2.43 5.34
C ALA A 205 -11.09 -3.41 4.54
N VAL A 206 -12.33 -3.03 4.22
CA VAL A 206 -13.34 -3.88 3.56
C VAL A 206 -13.90 -3.21 2.31
N ARG A 207 -14.40 -4.02 1.36
CA ARG A 207 -14.99 -3.49 0.09
C ARG A 207 -16.47 -3.14 0.23
N GLU A 208 -17.22 -4.00 0.90
CA GLU A 208 -18.68 -3.91 1.08
C GLU A 208 -19.04 -3.55 2.54
N GLY A 209 -20.30 -3.20 2.75
CA GLY A 209 -20.83 -2.77 4.06
C GLY A 209 -20.70 -1.27 4.30
N ASP A 210 -21.14 -0.80 5.47
CA ASP A 210 -21.20 0.64 5.79
C ASP A 210 -19.82 1.31 5.79
N TYR A 211 -18.80 0.57 6.23
CA TYR A 211 -17.39 0.98 6.28
C TYR A 211 -16.61 0.56 5.03
N GLY A 212 -17.31 0.02 4.02
CA GLY A 212 -16.72 -0.47 2.80
C GLY A 212 -16.43 0.63 1.80
N VAL A 213 -15.44 0.38 0.93
CA VAL A 213 -15.07 1.25 -0.19
C VAL A 213 -16.31 1.73 -0.97
N ASN A 214 -17.25 0.84 -1.29
CA ASN A 214 -18.39 1.19 -2.13
C ASN A 214 -19.33 2.20 -1.45
N ASN A 215 -19.69 1.95 -0.19
CA ASN A 215 -20.59 2.82 0.57
C ASN A 215 -19.94 4.18 0.86
N LEU A 216 -18.67 4.17 1.28
CA LEU A 216 -17.96 5.39 1.62
C LEU A 216 -17.71 6.29 0.40
N ASN A 217 -17.37 5.72 -0.76
CA ASN A 217 -17.30 6.49 -2.01
C ASN A 217 -18.64 7.18 -2.31
N HIS A 218 -19.75 6.43 -2.21
CA HIS A 218 -21.09 6.98 -2.46
C HIS A 218 -21.48 8.09 -1.46
N ARG A 219 -21.16 7.91 -0.17
CA ARG A 219 -21.43 8.93 0.86
C ARG A 219 -20.61 10.20 0.64
N ILE A 220 -19.32 10.07 0.29
CA ILE A 220 -18.45 11.22 0.00
C ILE A 220 -18.96 11.98 -1.21
N GLU A 221 -19.35 11.30 -2.29
CA GLU A 221 -19.98 11.95 -3.45
C GLU A 221 -21.23 12.73 -3.07
N LYS A 222 -22.14 12.11 -2.32
CA LYS A 222 -23.37 12.76 -1.88
C LYS A 222 -23.06 14.01 -1.07
N GLN A 223 -22.07 13.96 -0.19
CA GLN A 223 -21.63 15.09 0.61
C GLN A 223 -21.02 16.22 -0.24
N LEU A 224 -20.16 15.88 -1.21
CA LEU A 224 -19.57 16.84 -2.14
C LEU A 224 -20.63 17.50 -3.04
N ALA A 225 -21.65 16.73 -3.46
CA ALA A 225 -22.78 17.24 -4.23
C ALA A 225 -23.65 18.19 -3.40
N GLN A 226 -23.91 17.87 -2.13
CA GLN A 226 -24.63 18.75 -1.20
C GLN A 226 -23.89 20.07 -0.95
N GLN A 227 -22.56 20.07 -1.04
CA GLN A 227 -21.73 21.28 -0.96
C GLN A 227 -21.66 22.05 -2.28
N GLY A 228 -22.29 21.56 -3.36
CA GLY A 228 -22.28 22.19 -4.68
C GLY A 228 -20.94 22.08 -5.42
N LEU A 229 -20.04 21.20 -4.98
CA LEU A 229 -18.71 21.01 -5.58
C LEU A 229 -18.73 20.07 -6.79
N ILE A 230 -19.70 19.16 -6.85
CA ILE A 230 -19.93 18.26 -7.97
C ILE A 230 -21.42 18.20 -8.32
N THR A 231 -21.73 17.79 -9.55
CA THR A 231 -23.12 17.58 -10.00
C THR A 231 -23.33 16.11 -10.29
N LEU A 232 -24.26 15.49 -9.57
CA LEU A 232 -24.62 14.09 -9.76
C LEU A 232 -25.91 14.00 -10.59
N ASN A 233 -25.82 13.33 -11.75
CA ASN A 233 -26.97 13.00 -12.57
C ASN A 233 -27.22 11.49 -12.50
N PRO A 234 -28.43 11.02 -12.13
CA PRO A 234 -28.73 9.59 -12.01
C PRO A 234 -28.43 8.78 -13.29
N ASP A 235 -28.56 9.43 -14.45
CA ASP A 235 -28.37 8.80 -15.77
C ASP A 235 -26.91 8.84 -16.25
N GLN A 236 -26.01 9.52 -15.53
CA GLN A 236 -24.61 9.65 -15.90
C GLN A 236 -23.70 8.93 -14.92
N ARG A 237 -22.90 7.99 -15.44
CA ARG A 237 -21.88 7.28 -14.67
C ARG A 237 -20.68 8.17 -14.31
N HIS A 238 -20.44 9.22 -15.09
CA HIS A 238 -19.25 10.07 -15.03
C HIS A 238 -19.65 11.54 -14.88
N TYR A 239 -18.89 12.27 -14.07
CA TYR A 239 -19.08 13.70 -13.84
C TYR A 239 -17.72 14.40 -13.71
N VAL A 240 -17.73 15.73 -13.85
CA VAL A 240 -16.53 16.58 -13.71
C VAL A 240 -16.02 16.54 -12.27
N GLY A 241 -14.72 16.28 -12.10
CA GLY A 241 -14.05 16.13 -10.82
C GLY A 241 -14.08 14.69 -10.28
N MET A 242 -14.68 13.72 -10.97
CA MET A 242 -14.67 12.33 -10.50
C MET A 242 -13.25 11.73 -10.55
N PRO A 243 -12.68 11.26 -9.43
CA PRO A 243 -11.45 10.50 -9.44
C PRO A 243 -11.77 9.04 -9.76
N ILE A 244 -10.99 8.45 -10.67
CA ILE A 244 -11.09 7.06 -11.07
C ILE A 244 -9.75 6.35 -10.93
N MET A 245 -9.80 5.05 -10.69
CA MET A 245 -8.65 4.17 -10.68
C MET A 245 -8.87 3.05 -11.70
N ILE A 246 -7.87 2.80 -12.54
CA ILE A 246 -7.90 1.72 -13.51
C ILE A 246 -7.85 0.37 -12.78
N ALA A 247 -8.79 -0.52 -13.12
CA ALA A 247 -8.91 -1.85 -12.50
C ALA A 247 -8.21 -2.95 -13.32
N GLN A 248 -7.93 -2.70 -14.61
CA GLN A 248 -7.34 -3.66 -15.54
C GLN A 248 -6.33 -2.99 -16.48
N ASN A 249 -5.20 -3.65 -16.70
CA ASN A 249 -4.15 -3.14 -17.60
C ASN A 249 -4.65 -3.06 -19.05
N ASP A 250 -4.43 -1.91 -19.68
CA ASP A 250 -4.56 -1.67 -21.10
C ASP A 250 -3.21 -1.22 -21.67
N TYR A 251 -2.50 -2.14 -22.31
CA TYR A 251 -1.17 -1.88 -22.86
C TYR A 251 -1.18 -0.97 -24.10
N GLN A 252 -2.31 -0.82 -24.80
CA GLN A 252 -2.42 0.09 -25.94
C GLN A 252 -2.50 1.53 -25.48
N LEU A 253 -3.31 1.78 -24.44
CA LEU A 253 -3.44 3.10 -23.81
C LEU A 253 -2.30 3.38 -22.83
N LYS A 254 -1.48 2.37 -22.49
CA LYS A 254 -0.46 2.40 -21.43
C LYS A 254 -1.09 2.81 -20.09
N LEU A 255 -2.26 2.26 -19.80
CA LEU A 255 -2.95 2.45 -18.53
C LEU A 255 -2.83 1.16 -17.74
N PHE A 256 -2.34 1.25 -16.51
CA PHE A 256 -2.07 0.10 -15.67
C PHE A 256 -3.00 0.07 -14.45
N ASN A 257 -3.21 -1.12 -13.90
CA ASN A 257 -4.04 -1.32 -12.72
C ASN A 257 -3.46 -0.52 -11.55
N GLY A 258 -4.28 0.35 -10.96
CA GLY A 258 -3.84 1.29 -9.92
C GLY A 258 -3.62 2.72 -10.42
N ASP A 259 -3.52 2.95 -11.74
CA ASP A 259 -3.38 4.31 -12.29
C ASP A 259 -4.60 5.16 -11.91
N ILE A 260 -4.35 6.33 -11.33
CA ILE A 260 -5.38 7.27 -10.91
C ILE A 260 -5.54 8.37 -11.97
N GLY A 261 -6.76 8.55 -12.45
CA GLY A 261 -7.17 9.62 -13.34
C GLY A 261 -8.26 10.50 -12.74
N ILE A 262 -8.34 11.75 -13.17
CA ILE A 262 -9.40 12.68 -12.74
C ILE A 262 -10.17 13.14 -13.99
N LEU A 263 -11.50 13.06 -13.93
CA LEU A 263 -12.36 13.49 -15.03
C LEU A 263 -12.48 15.01 -15.03
N MET A 264 -12.05 15.67 -16.10
CA MET A 264 -12.07 17.12 -16.26
C MET A 264 -12.58 17.50 -17.66
N LEU A 265 -13.03 18.74 -17.83
CA LEU A 265 -13.39 19.26 -19.15
C LEU A 265 -12.12 19.72 -19.88
N ASP A 266 -12.01 19.38 -21.16
CA ASP A 266 -11.00 19.97 -22.04
C ASP A 266 -11.41 21.38 -22.50
N GLU A 267 -10.55 22.03 -23.29
CA GLU A 267 -10.78 23.37 -23.84
C GLU A 267 -12.07 23.47 -24.70
N ASN A 268 -12.56 22.33 -25.22
CA ASN A 268 -13.78 22.25 -26.02
C ASN A 268 -15.02 21.88 -25.17
N GLY A 269 -14.88 21.80 -23.85
CA GLY A 269 -15.96 21.40 -22.94
C GLY A 269 -16.27 19.90 -22.98
N GLN A 270 -15.38 19.05 -23.51
CA GLN A 270 -15.57 17.60 -23.51
C GLN A 270 -14.97 16.98 -22.26
N LEU A 271 -15.70 16.04 -21.65
CA LEU A 271 -15.21 15.28 -20.51
C LEU A 271 -14.08 14.33 -20.92
N LYS A 272 -12.92 14.45 -20.29
CA LYS A 272 -11.75 13.58 -20.44
C LYS A 272 -11.31 13.08 -19.08
N ALA A 273 -10.87 11.84 -19.01
CA ALA A 273 -10.08 11.35 -17.89
C ALA A 273 -8.62 11.69 -18.14
N VAL A 274 -8.06 12.52 -17.27
CA VAL A 274 -6.66 12.97 -17.33
C VAL A 274 -5.84 12.14 -16.35
N PHE A 275 -4.71 11.65 -16.82
CA PHE A 275 -3.72 10.88 -16.07
C PHE A 275 -2.39 11.61 -16.15
N ILE A 276 -1.59 11.51 -15.09
CA ILE A 276 -0.22 12.03 -15.04
C ILE A 276 0.70 10.83 -14.89
N ASP A 277 1.67 10.68 -15.79
CA ASP A 277 2.70 9.65 -15.65
C ASP A 277 3.82 10.08 -14.69
N GLU A 278 4.75 9.16 -14.39
CA GLU A 278 5.88 9.43 -13.49
C GLU A 278 6.80 10.56 -13.96
N GLN A 279 6.78 10.89 -15.26
CA GLN A 279 7.56 11.99 -15.84
C GLN A 279 6.79 13.32 -15.79
N GLY A 280 5.56 13.32 -15.26
CA GLY A 280 4.69 14.48 -15.20
C GLY A 280 3.95 14.76 -16.51
N SER A 281 3.99 13.86 -17.49
CA SER A 281 3.31 14.06 -18.76
C SER A 281 1.83 13.75 -18.63
N GLU A 282 1.00 14.66 -19.14
CA GLU A 282 -0.45 14.56 -19.11
C GLU A 282 -0.96 13.70 -20.28
N ARG A 283 -1.84 12.74 -19.97
CA ARG A 283 -2.52 11.90 -20.96
C ARG A 283 -4.02 11.97 -20.72
N ALA A 284 -4.76 12.43 -21.72
CA ALA A 284 -6.20 12.61 -21.64
C ALA A 284 -6.93 11.61 -22.56
N PHE A 285 -7.93 10.91 -22.01
CA PHE A 285 -8.73 9.93 -22.74
C PHE A 285 -10.22 10.20 -22.60
N SER A 286 -11.00 9.87 -23.63
CA SER A 286 -12.46 9.83 -23.48
C SER A 286 -12.85 8.74 -22.48
N PRO A 287 -13.78 9.00 -21.53
CA PRO A 287 -14.25 7.98 -20.58
C PRO A 287 -14.75 6.69 -21.24
N ALA A 288 -15.31 6.77 -22.45
CA ALA A 288 -15.77 5.61 -23.21
C ALA A 288 -14.65 4.69 -23.74
N ARG A 289 -13.40 5.16 -23.76
CA ARG A 289 -12.23 4.38 -24.20
C ARG A 289 -11.48 3.73 -23.04
N LEU A 290 -11.81 4.08 -21.80
CA LEU A 290 -11.09 3.57 -20.65
C LEU A 290 -11.38 2.08 -20.45
N PRO A 291 -10.39 1.29 -20.01
CA PRO A 291 -10.65 -0.06 -19.53
C PRO A 291 -11.53 -0.02 -18.27
N ALA A 292 -11.80 -1.20 -17.70
CA ALA A 292 -12.53 -1.29 -16.43
C ALA A 292 -11.87 -0.37 -15.38
N HIS A 293 -12.68 0.47 -14.74
CA HIS A 293 -12.24 1.46 -13.75
C HIS A 293 -13.32 1.70 -12.70
N ASP A 294 -12.86 2.03 -11.50
CA ASP A 294 -13.67 2.26 -10.32
C ASP A 294 -13.44 3.68 -9.79
N LYS A 295 -14.41 4.19 -9.03
CA LYS A 295 -14.26 5.46 -8.30
C LYS A 295 -13.27 5.31 -7.15
N VAL A 296 -12.50 6.36 -6.84
CA VAL A 296 -11.39 6.26 -5.88
C VAL A 296 -11.28 7.40 -4.86
N TYR A 297 -12.38 7.95 -4.34
CA TYR A 297 -12.30 8.74 -3.09
C TYR A 297 -11.90 7.85 -1.91
N VAL A 298 -12.24 6.57 -1.97
CA VAL A 298 -11.82 5.54 -1.02
C VAL A 298 -11.24 4.38 -1.80
N MET A 299 -10.16 3.79 -1.30
CA MET A 299 -9.59 2.55 -1.84
C MET A 299 -9.36 1.53 -0.73
N THR A 300 -9.29 0.26 -1.09
CA THR A 300 -8.87 -0.77 -0.13
C THR A 300 -7.40 -0.64 0.18
N ILE A 301 -6.96 -1.03 1.38
CA ILE A 301 -5.53 -1.05 1.75
C ILE A 301 -4.69 -1.94 0.80
N HIS A 302 -5.26 -3.02 0.26
CA HIS A 302 -4.59 -3.84 -0.76
C HIS A 302 -4.29 -3.08 -2.06
N LYS A 303 -5.14 -2.10 -2.42
CA LYS A 303 -4.98 -1.29 -3.63
C LYS A 303 -4.04 -0.10 -3.43
N SER A 304 -3.67 0.22 -2.19
CA SER A 304 -2.72 1.28 -1.88
C SER A 304 -1.27 0.79 -1.75
N GLN A 305 -1.00 -0.51 -1.93
CA GLN A 305 0.36 -1.05 -1.95
C GLN A 305 1.18 -0.37 -3.06
N GLY A 306 2.45 -0.05 -2.77
CA GLY A 306 3.31 0.76 -3.65
C GLY A 306 2.96 2.25 -3.74
N SER A 307 1.82 2.70 -3.19
CA SER A 307 1.43 4.12 -3.15
C SER A 307 1.71 4.75 -1.78
N GLU A 308 1.89 6.07 -1.75
CA GLU A 308 2.09 6.82 -0.51
C GLU A 308 1.41 8.19 -0.58
N PHE A 309 0.79 8.62 0.52
CA PHE A 309 -0.02 9.85 0.58
C PHE A 309 0.42 10.75 1.72
N THR A 310 0.35 12.07 1.52
CA THR A 310 0.71 13.06 2.56
C THR A 310 -0.13 12.85 3.82
N TYR A 311 -1.44 12.80 3.67
CA TYR A 311 -2.40 12.49 4.72
C TYR A 311 -3.12 11.19 4.37
N THR A 312 -3.05 10.19 5.25
CA THR A 312 -3.80 8.93 5.09
C THR A 312 -4.77 8.78 6.25
N ALA A 313 -6.06 8.68 5.95
CA ALA A 313 -7.06 8.21 6.90
C ALA A 313 -7.32 6.72 6.66
N MET A 314 -7.44 5.94 7.72
CA MET A 314 -7.76 4.51 7.64
C MET A 314 -8.95 4.20 8.53
N VAL A 315 -9.97 3.56 7.95
CA VAL A 315 -11.16 3.11 8.67
C VAL A 315 -11.17 1.60 8.86
N LEU A 316 -11.35 1.16 10.11
CA LEU A 316 -11.60 -0.24 10.45
C LEU A 316 -13.08 -0.40 10.87
N PRO A 317 -13.83 -1.33 10.26
CA PRO A 317 -15.21 -1.58 10.67
C PRO A 317 -15.29 -2.07 12.12
N PRO A 318 -16.42 -1.85 12.82
CA PRO A 318 -16.71 -2.46 14.10
C PRO A 318 -16.60 -3.99 14.06
N ALA A 319 -16.34 -4.62 15.20
CA ALA A 319 -16.03 -6.05 15.27
C ALA A 319 -17.12 -6.98 14.69
N ASN A 320 -18.39 -6.56 14.71
CA ASN A 320 -19.52 -7.31 14.14
C ASN A 320 -19.65 -7.17 12.61
N GLN A 321 -19.06 -6.13 12.02
CA GLN A 321 -19.00 -5.89 10.57
C GLN A 321 -17.61 -6.16 9.98
N ALA A 322 -16.62 -6.43 10.84
CA ALA A 322 -15.30 -6.88 10.44
C ALA A 322 -15.40 -8.25 9.76
N THR A 323 -15.29 -8.27 8.43
CA THR A 323 -15.23 -9.51 7.67
C THR A 323 -13.89 -10.24 7.91
N ALA A 324 -13.83 -11.52 7.52
CA ALA A 324 -12.60 -12.30 7.56
C ALA A 324 -11.53 -11.63 6.67
N GLY A 325 -10.62 -10.87 7.27
CA GLY A 325 -9.54 -10.21 6.52
C GLY A 325 -8.72 -9.20 7.31
N ILE A 326 -9.30 -8.57 8.34
CA ILE A 326 -8.56 -7.62 9.20
C ILE A 326 -7.54 -8.39 10.03
N ASN A 327 -6.27 -8.01 9.90
CA ASN A 327 -5.12 -8.63 10.54
C ASN A 327 -4.01 -7.58 10.75
N ARG A 328 -2.94 -7.97 11.43
CA ARG A 328 -1.81 -7.09 11.76
C ARG A 328 -1.15 -6.49 10.52
N GLN A 329 -0.88 -7.30 9.50
CA GLN A 329 -0.24 -6.84 8.25
C GLN A 329 -1.09 -5.82 7.50
N LEU A 330 -2.42 -5.99 7.49
CA LEU A 330 -3.36 -5.06 6.89
C LEU A 330 -3.28 -3.68 7.56
N VAL A 331 -3.32 -3.66 8.90
CA VAL A 331 -3.22 -2.41 9.67
C VAL A 331 -1.85 -1.76 9.48
N TYR A 332 -0.77 -2.55 9.56
CA TYR A 332 0.60 -2.09 9.34
C TYR A 332 0.79 -1.47 7.95
N THR A 333 0.30 -2.14 6.91
CA THR A 333 0.37 -1.64 5.53
C THR A 333 -0.35 -0.31 5.40
N GLY A 334 -1.54 -0.17 5.99
CA GLY A 334 -2.30 1.08 5.98
C GLY A 334 -1.59 2.23 6.68
N ILE A 335 -0.97 1.98 7.86
CA ILE A 335 -0.18 2.99 8.58
C ILE A 335 0.99 3.47 7.73
N THR A 336 1.73 2.55 7.10
CA THR A 336 2.92 2.88 6.31
C THR A 336 2.60 3.53 4.96
N ARG A 337 1.33 3.74 4.60
CA ARG A 337 0.98 4.56 3.42
C ARG A 337 1.08 6.06 3.70
N ALA A 338 1.00 6.49 4.95
CA ALA A 338 1.12 7.89 5.32
C ALA A 338 2.56 8.41 5.17
N LYS A 339 2.73 9.62 4.68
CA LYS A 339 4.03 10.33 4.69
C LYS A 339 4.14 11.30 5.87
N ASN A 340 3.08 12.06 6.15
CA ASN A 340 3.12 13.16 7.12
C ASN A 340 2.07 13.04 8.21
N THR A 341 0.87 12.55 7.88
CA THR A 341 -0.22 12.42 8.86
C THR A 341 -0.99 11.14 8.64
N PHE A 342 -1.24 10.42 9.73
CA PHE A 342 -2.05 9.22 9.76
C PHE A 342 -3.23 9.39 10.72
N GLU A 343 -4.44 9.15 10.23
CA GLU A 343 -5.67 9.16 11.03
C GLU A 343 -6.24 7.74 11.08
N LEU A 344 -6.45 7.20 12.28
CA LEU A 344 -7.10 5.92 12.49
C LEU A 344 -8.51 6.13 13.02
N VAL A 345 -9.50 5.65 12.25
CA VAL A 345 -10.92 5.71 12.59
C VAL A 345 -11.40 4.28 12.85
N ALA A 346 -11.44 3.88 14.12
CA ALA A 346 -11.65 2.48 14.50
C ALA A 346 -12.09 2.34 15.96
N ASP A 347 -12.75 1.24 16.33
CA ASP A 347 -12.78 0.87 17.74
C ASP A 347 -11.39 0.40 18.21
N LYS A 348 -10.90 0.90 19.34
CA LYS A 348 -9.62 0.42 19.93
C LYS A 348 -9.58 -1.11 20.09
N LYS A 349 -10.73 -1.72 20.41
CA LYS A 349 -10.87 -3.19 20.50
C LYS A 349 -10.58 -3.89 19.17
N VAL A 350 -11.02 -3.31 18.05
CA VAL A 350 -10.79 -3.86 16.71
C VAL A 350 -9.31 -3.73 16.34
N LEU A 351 -8.66 -2.61 16.68
CA LEU A 351 -7.21 -2.45 16.49
C LEU A 351 -6.43 -3.54 17.26
N LEU A 352 -6.74 -3.73 18.55
CA LEU A 352 -6.10 -4.76 19.37
C LEU A 352 -6.37 -6.18 18.84
N MET A 353 -7.59 -6.46 18.37
CA MET A 353 -7.92 -7.73 17.73
C MET A 353 -7.10 -7.95 16.46
N ALA A 354 -6.95 -6.91 15.63
CA ALA A 354 -6.17 -6.96 14.40
C ALA A 354 -4.69 -7.23 14.70
N MET A 355 -4.10 -6.55 15.68
CA MET A 355 -2.70 -6.75 16.09
C MET A 355 -2.42 -8.20 16.54
N ASN A 356 -3.35 -8.82 17.26
CA ASN A 356 -3.21 -10.21 17.71
C ASN A 356 -3.45 -11.23 16.59
N LYS A 357 -4.12 -10.85 15.52
CA LYS A 357 -4.41 -11.73 14.39
C LYS A 357 -3.28 -11.65 13.36
N SER A 358 -2.42 -12.67 13.37
CA SER A 358 -1.45 -12.88 12.30
C SER A 358 -2.00 -13.85 11.25
N VAL A 359 -1.71 -13.59 9.98
CA VAL A 359 -1.96 -14.55 8.91
C VAL A 359 -0.76 -15.50 8.85
N SER A 360 -0.96 -16.74 9.26
CA SER A 360 -0.03 -17.83 8.93
C SER A 360 -0.56 -18.52 7.68
N ARG A 361 0.26 -18.58 6.63
CA ARG A 361 -0.03 -19.39 5.44
C ARG A 361 0.80 -20.66 5.54
N ALA A 362 0.17 -21.80 5.32
CA ALA A 362 0.90 -23.05 5.19
C ALA A 362 1.73 -23.00 3.90
N SER A 363 3.04 -22.96 4.05
CA SER A 363 4.03 -23.12 2.99
C SER A 363 5.04 -24.16 3.44
N GLY A 364 5.59 -24.91 2.49
CA GLY A 364 6.72 -25.83 2.71
C GLY A 364 8.03 -25.29 2.13
N LEU A 365 8.06 -24.02 1.72
CA LEU A 365 9.19 -23.44 0.98
C LEU A 365 10.42 -23.31 1.87
N TYR A 366 10.25 -22.79 3.08
CA TYR A 366 11.35 -22.64 4.04
C TYR A 366 11.98 -24.01 4.37
N GLU A 367 11.16 -25.03 4.64
CA GLU A 367 11.62 -26.39 4.95
C GLU A 367 12.34 -27.06 3.79
N ARG A 368 12.03 -26.71 2.53
CA ARG A 368 12.76 -27.22 1.34
C ARG A 368 14.10 -26.53 1.12
N LEU A 369 14.23 -25.31 1.64
CA LEU A 369 15.45 -24.49 1.58
C LEU A 369 16.33 -24.66 2.81
N THR A 370 15.86 -25.41 3.80
CA THR A 370 16.67 -25.98 4.89
C THR A 370 17.18 -27.35 4.43
#